data_AF-A0A9E4QS50-F1
#
_entry.id   AF-A0A9E4QS50-F1
#
_cell.length_a   1.000
_cell.length_b   1.000
_cell.length_c   1.000
_cell.angle_alpha   90.00
_cell.angle_beta   90.00
_cell.angle_gamma   90.00
#
_symmetry.space_group_name_H-M   'P 1'
#
loop_
_entity.id
_entity.type
_entity.pdbx_description
1 polymer ?
#
loop_
_entity_poly.entity_id
_entity_poly.type
_entity_poly.pdbx_seq_one_letter_code
_entity_poly.pdbx_strand_id
1 'polypeptide(L)'
;MTELTAAQIEKLLMFRGYGNPSGKFWFVGMEEGGSSNIEDLLIRTERFADLEDLAESHSNFPSHNMRDLIQTWRRMSAIVGHLNGETAWKHPEFARDYQQFHLGRPSSQTYLTDIFPMPKYGINDWPYQHIFGTQKQYREKIFPERANLLAEAYSSANPKPEFVISYGKTFWEYHRKVFDFVDFEPALDGNIEWGRVDNTVFILTNFFSSRTGVTLSFVDRLCEFALSKSPNEP
;
A
#
# COMPACT_ATOMS: atom_id res chain seq x y z
N MET A 1 -8.10 19.44 -24.25
CA MET A 1 -7.83 18.41 -23.23
C MET A 1 -9.10 18.24 -22.44
N THR A 2 -9.69 17.05 -22.47
CA THR A 2 -10.93 16.78 -21.74
C THR A 2 -10.57 16.70 -20.26
N GLU A 3 -11.10 17.61 -19.45
CA GLU A 3 -10.90 17.58 -17.99
C GLU A 3 -11.74 16.47 -17.37
N LEU A 4 -11.34 15.98 -16.19
CA LEU A 4 -12.15 15.04 -15.43
C LEU A 4 -13.42 15.74 -14.91
N THR A 5 -14.56 15.06 -15.00
CA THR A 5 -15.81 15.51 -14.37
C THR A 5 -15.76 15.36 -12.84
N ALA A 6 -16.65 16.05 -12.13
CA ALA A 6 -16.76 15.91 -10.68
C ALA A 6 -17.00 14.46 -10.23
N ALA A 7 -17.85 13.72 -10.93
CA ALA A 7 -18.13 12.30 -10.64
C ALA A 7 -16.89 11.40 -10.87
N GLN A 8 -16.08 11.70 -11.88
CA GLN A 8 -14.82 10.99 -12.12
C GLN A 8 -13.80 11.27 -11.02
N ILE A 9 -13.71 12.52 -10.57
CA ILE A 9 -12.84 12.89 -9.44
C ILE A 9 -13.29 12.16 -8.17
N GLU A 10 -14.59 12.18 -7.86
CA GLU A 10 -15.15 11.46 -6.71
C GLU A 10 -14.82 9.97 -6.77
N LYS A 11 -14.98 9.34 -7.94
CA LYS A 11 -14.61 7.93 -8.13
C LYS A 11 -13.13 7.65 -7.87
N LEU A 12 -12.22 8.52 -8.29
CA LEU A 12 -10.80 8.39 -7.95
C LEU A 12 -10.58 8.51 -6.44
N LEU A 13 -11.27 9.42 -5.76
CA LEU A 13 -11.13 9.63 -4.31
C LEU A 13 -11.69 8.45 -3.48
N MET A 14 -12.68 7.74 -4.01
CA MET A 14 -13.27 6.56 -3.38
C MET A 14 -12.48 5.28 -3.60
N PHE A 15 -11.43 5.29 -4.44
CA PHE A 15 -10.61 4.12 -4.68
C PHE A 15 -9.95 3.62 -3.38
N ARG A 16 -10.25 2.37 -3.02
CA ARG A 16 -9.81 1.68 -1.80
C ARG A 16 -8.53 0.87 -2.02
N GLY A 17 -8.12 0.62 -3.26
CA GLY A 17 -6.88 -0.10 -3.57
C GLY A 17 -7.14 -1.48 -4.19
N TYR A 18 -6.28 -2.44 -3.88
CA TYR A 18 -6.24 -3.74 -4.56
C TYR A 18 -6.22 -4.92 -3.58
N GLY A 19 -6.85 -6.02 -3.98
CA GLY A 19 -6.77 -7.30 -3.28
C GLY A 19 -7.83 -7.52 -2.22
N ASN A 20 -7.43 -8.09 -1.08
CA ASN A 20 -8.34 -8.65 -0.09
C ASN A 20 -8.23 -7.94 1.27
N PRO A 21 -9.19 -7.09 1.68
CA PRO A 21 -9.19 -6.43 2.99
C PRO A 21 -9.15 -7.38 4.19
N SER A 22 -9.62 -8.62 4.06
CA SER A 22 -9.47 -9.67 5.10
C SER A 22 -8.20 -10.51 4.91
N GLY A 23 -7.27 -10.06 4.07
CA GLY A 23 -6.00 -10.72 3.82
C GLY A 23 -5.04 -10.61 5.00
N LYS A 24 -4.16 -11.60 5.14
CA LYS A 24 -3.13 -11.67 6.19
C LYS A 24 -2.20 -10.45 6.23
N PHE A 25 -1.90 -9.86 5.07
CA PHE A 25 -0.94 -8.77 4.91
C PHE A 25 -1.60 -7.52 4.33
N TRP A 26 -1.51 -6.42 5.05
CA TRP A 26 -1.86 -5.10 4.56
C TRP A 26 -0.60 -4.31 4.24
N PHE A 27 -0.59 -3.68 3.07
CA PHE A 27 0.42 -2.72 2.67
C PHE A 27 -0.24 -1.37 2.47
N VAL A 28 0.10 -0.41 3.35
CA VAL A 28 -0.49 0.93 3.36
C VAL A 28 0.56 1.94 2.91
N GLY A 29 0.43 2.39 1.66
CA GLY A 29 1.31 3.37 1.07
C GLY A 29 0.88 4.82 1.33
N MET A 30 1.59 5.73 0.67
CA MET A 30 1.46 7.17 0.89
C MET A 30 0.44 7.77 -0.08
N GLU A 31 0.71 7.61 -1.37
CA GLU A 31 -0.10 8.09 -2.47
C GLU A 31 -0.06 7.02 -3.58
N GLU A 32 -1.17 6.83 -4.29
CA GLU A 32 -1.27 5.85 -5.38
C GLU A 32 -0.16 6.11 -6.42
N GLY A 33 0.59 5.06 -6.73
CA GLY A 33 1.60 5.11 -7.78
C GLY A 33 0.93 5.06 -9.15
N GLY A 34 1.25 5.98 -10.05
CA GLY A 34 0.71 5.92 -11.39
C GLY A 34 0.96 7.15 -12.23
N SER A 35 0.47 7.09 -13.46
CA SER A 35 0.44 8.26 -14.32
C SER A 35 -0.71 9.19 -13.93
N SER A 36 -0.45 10.49 -14.02
CA SER A 36 -1.46 11.53 -13.95
C SER A 36 -1.90 12.03 -15.33
N ASN A 37 -1.55 11.31 -16.40
CA ASN A 37 -2.04 11.63 -17.74
C ASN A 37 -3.57 11.38 -17.78
N ILE A 38 -4.27 12.14 -18.63
CA ILE A 38 -5.74 12.06 -18.66
C ILE A 38 -6.24 10.68 -19.11
N GLU A 39 -5.53 10.00 -20.01
CA GLU A 39 -5.92 8.71 -20.57
C GLU A 39 -5.94 7.61 -19.50
N ASP A 40 -4.91 7.53 -18.67
CA ASP A 40 -4.80 6.58 -17.57
C ASP A 40 -5.79 6.92 -16.44
N LEU A 41 -6.03 8.21 -16.19
CA LEU A 41 -7.07 8.64 -15.25
C LEU A 41 -8.46 8.23 -15.75
N LEU A 42 -8.76 8.39 -17.04
CA LEU A 42 -10.02 7.96 -17.63
C LEU A 42 -10.19 6.44 -17.50
N ILE A 43 -9.16 5.65 -17.80
CA ILE A 43 -9.17 4.19 -17.60
C ILE A 43 -9.59 3.83 -16.17
N ARG A 44 -8.98 4.46 -15.16
CA ARG A 44 -9.33 4.23 -13.76
C ARG A 44 -10.79 4.61 -13.47
N THR A 45 -11.23 5.77 -13.93
CA THR A 45 -12.60 6.24 -13.67
C THR A 45 -13.67 5.47 -14.44
N GLU A 46 -13.34 4.84 -15.55
CA GLU A 46 -14.33 4.11 -16.36
C GLU A 46 -14.37 2.63 -16.02
N ARG A 47 -13.21 2.03 -15.71
CA ARG A 47 -13.07 0.57 -15.61
C ARG A 47 -12.91 0.05 -14.20
N PHE A 48 -12.36 0.84 -13.28
CA PHE A 48 -12.10 0.35 -11.94
C PHE A 48 -13.37 0.46 -11.08
N ALA A 49 -13.61 -0.52 -10.23
CA ALA A 49 -14.39 -0.42 -9.02
C ALA A 49 -13.55 0.23 -7.90
N ASP A 50 -14.16 0.37 -6.72
CA ASP A 50 -13.45 0.94 -5.58
C ASP A 50 -12.37 -0.01 -5.04
N LEU A 51 -12.52 -1.33 -5.22
CA LEU A 51 -11.53 -2.34 -4.83
C LEU A 51 -11.27 -3.26 -6.03
N GLU A 52 -10.01 -3.38 -6.42
CA GLU A 52 -9.63 -4.01 -7.68
C GLU A 52 -8.76 -5.25 -7.52
N ASP A 53 -8.75 -6.08 -8.56
CA ASP A 53 -7.66 -7.02 -8.76
C ASP A 53 -6.48 -6.27 -9.39
N LEU A 54 -5.31 -6.32 -8.74
CA LEU A 54 -4.13 -5.57 -9.18
C LEU A 54 -3.73 -5.90 -10.62
N ALA A 55 -3.66 -7.17 -10.99
CA ALA A 55 -3.15 -7.54 -12.29
C ALA A 55 -4.20 -7.36 -13.40
N GLU A 56 -5.46 -7.68 -13.12
CA GLU A 56 -6.54 -7.50 -14.09
C GLU A 56 -6.74 -6.01 -14.38
N SER A 57 -6.80 -5.18 -13.35
CA SER A 57 -6.90 -3.72 -13.50
C SER A 57 -5.72 -3.15 -14.29
N HIS A 58 -4.49 -3.59 -13.99
CA HIS A 58 -3.30 -3.10 -14.68
C HIS A 58 -3.16 -3.60 -16.12
N SER A 59 -3.80 -4.72 -16.48
CA SER A 59 -3.86 -5.19 -17.88
C SER A 59 -4.59 -4.22 -18.82
N ASN A 60 -5.35 -3.25 -18.27
CA ASN A 60 -5.98 -2.20 -19.04
C ASN A 60 -5.00 -1.13 -19.54
N PHE A 61 -3.80 -1.03 -18.98
CA PHE A 61 -2.80 -0.06 -19.41
C PHE A 61 -1.88 -0.67 -20.47
N PRO A 62 -1.80 -0.11 -21.69
CA PRO A 62 -0.97 -0.67 -22.77
C PRO A 62 0.53 -0.77 -22.43
N SER A 63 1.00 0.10 -21.53
CA SER A 63 2.40 0.17 -21.11
C SER A 63 2.76 -0.82 -20.00
N HIS A 64 1.80 -1.59 -19.51
CA HIS A 64 1.99 -2.40 -18.31
C HIS A 64 2.11 -3.89 -18.62
N ASN A 65 3.18 -4.49 -18.10
CA ASN A 65 3.37 -5.93 -18.07
C ASN A 65 3.61 -6.37 -16.63
N MET A 66 2.72 -7.21 -16.11
CA MET A 66 2.79 -7.69 -14.72
C MET A 66 4.07 -8.50 -14.40
N ARG A 67 4.82 -8.96 -15.41
CA ARG A 67 6.14 -9.61 -15.21
C ARG A 67 7.29 -8.63 -15.02
N ASP A 68 7.10 -7.36 -15.38
CA ASP A 68 8.10 -6.33 -15.16
C ASP A 68 8.11 -5.96 -13.68
N LEU A 69 9.24 -6.26 -13.00
CA LEU A 69 9.33 -6.08 -11.55
C LEU A 69 9.25 -4.59 -11.19
N ILE A 70 8.16 -4.23 -10.51
CA ILE A 70 8.03 -2.91 -9.90
C ILE A 70 8.71 -2.97 -8.55
N GLN A 71 9.59 -2.00 -8.28
CA GLN A 71 10.47 -2.03 -7.10
C GLN A 71 9.68 -2.20 -5.79
N THR A 72 8.58 -1.46 -5.63
CA THR A 72 7.69 -1.52 -4.47
C THR A 72 7.05 -2.90 -4.35
N TRP A 73 6.46 -3.41 -5.42
CA TRP A 73 5.79 -4.72 -5.45
C TRP A 73 6.77 -5.86 -5.21
N ARG A 74 7.98 -5.78 -5.76
CA ARG A 74 9.07 -6.72 -5.49
C ARG A 74 9.38 -6.83 -3.99
N ARG A 75 9.36 -5.70 -3.26
CA ARG A 75 9.61 -5.70 -1.80
C ARG A 75 8.42 -6.24 -1.04
N MET A 76 7.20 -5.90 -1.41
CA MET A 76 5.98 -6.51 -0.85
C MET A 76 6.01 -8.03 -1.00
N SER A 77 6.26 -8.53 -2.21
CA SER A 77 6.40 -9.97 -2.48
C SER A 77 7.47 -10.60 -1.61
N ALA A 78 8.66 -10.00 -1.50
CA ALA A 78 9.75 -10.51 -0.66
C ALA A 78 9.38 -10.57 0.83
N ILE A 79 8.68 -9.56 1.34
CA ILE A 79 8.18 -9.53 2.73
C ILE A 79 7.17 -10.65 2.96
N VAL A 80 6.17 -10.79 2.07
CA VAL A 80 5.17 -11.86 2.20
C VAL A 80 5.82 -13.24 2.14
N GLY A 81 6.74 -13.46 1.20
CA GLY A 81 7.49 -14.71 1.11
C GLY A 81 8.23 -15.03 2.40
N HIS A 82 8.96 -14.06 2.96
CA HIS A 82 9.69 -14.27 4.21
C HIS A 82 8.76 -14.62 5.37
N LEU A 83 7.71 -13.82 5.58
CA LEU A 83 6.75 -14.02 6.69
C LEU A 83 5.96 -15.33 6.56
N ASN A 84 5.82 -15.87 5.35
CA ASN A 84 5.23 -17.20 5.10
C ASN A 84 6.25 -18.35 5.16
N GLY A 85 7.52 -18.09 5.44
CA GLY A 85 8.56 -19.12 5.52
C GLY A 85 9.09 -19.60 4.16
N GLU A 86 8.85 -18.86 3.08
CA GLU A 86 9.30 -19.24 1.73
C GLU A 86 10.82 -19.12 1.59
N THR A 87 11.53 -20.23 1.49
CA THR A 87 13.00 -20.22 1.38
C THR A 87 13.54 -19.41 0.20
N ALA A 88 12.74 -19.28 -0.87
CA ALA A 88 13.11 -18.57 -2.08
C ALA A 88 12.81 -17.06 -2.08
N TRP A 89 12.37 -16.48 -0.96
CA TRP A 89 11.89 -15.08 -0.90
C TRP A 89 12.89 -14.03 -1.39
N LYS A 90 14.21 -14.32 -1.32
CA LYS A 90 15.28 -13.43 -1.82
C LYS A 90 15.43 -13.48 -3.35
N HIS A 91 14.92 -14.52 -4.01
CA HIS A 91 15.09 -14.72 -5.46
C HIS A 91 14.17 -13.82 -6.29
N PRO A 92 14.68 -13.18 -7.36
CA PRO A 92 13.85 -12.33 -8.22
C PRO A 92 12.68 -13.04 -8.90
N GLU A 93 12.82 -14.32 -9.25
CA GLU A 93 11.72 -15.08 -9.87
C GLU A 93 10.55 -15.28 -8.91
N PHE A 94 10.82 -15.58 -7.63
CA PHE A 94 9.77 -15.64 -6.61
C PHE A 94 8.97 -14.33 -6.58
N ALA A 95 9.66 -13.18 -6.58
CA ALA A 95 9.00 -11.89 -6.59
C ALA A 95 8.19 -11.64 -7.88
N ARG A 96 8.67 -12.09 -9.05
CA ARG A 96 7.94 -11.96 -10.33
C ARG A 96 6.67 -12.79 -10.31
N ASP A 97 6.77 -14.05 -9.91
CA ASP A 97 5.64 -14.96 -9.90
C ASP A 97 4.61 -14.50 -8.86
N TYR A 98 5.05 -14.08 -7.67
CA TYR A 98 4.15 -13.52 -6.67
C TYR A 98 3.47 -12.23 -7.15
N GLN A 99 4.22 -11.30 -7.76
CA GLN A 99 3.65 -10.07 -8.32
C GLN A 99 2.60 -10.37 -9.41
N GLN A 100 2.90 -11.33 -10.29
CA GLN A 100 2.02 -11.66 -11.41
C GLN A 100 0.75 -12.40 -10.95
N PHE A 101 0.86 -13.33 -10.01
CA PHE A 101 -0.21 -14.29 -9.73
C PHE A 101 -0.88 -14.13 -8.36
N HIS A 102 -0.27 -13.40 -7.41
CA HIS A 102 -0.74 -13.39 -6.02
C HIS A 102 -0.89 -11.99 -5.43
N LEU A 103 -0.02 -11.04 -5.75
CA LEU A 103 -0.07 -9.70 -5.18
C LEU A 103 -1.35 -8.97 -5.59
N GLY A 104 -2.09 -8.46 -4.60
CA GLY A 104 -3.30 -7.66 -4.80
C GLY A 104 -4.44 -8.39 -5.51
N ARG A 105 -4.53 -9.72 -5.35
CA ARG A 105 -5.64 -10.52 -5.87
C ARG A 105 -6.77 -10.63 -4.83
N PRO A 106 -8.06 -10.61 -5.22
CA PRO A 106 -9.17 -10.72 -4.29
C PRO A 106 -9.18 -12.03 -3.48
N SER A 107 -8.64 -13.11 -4.04
CA SER A 107 -8.54 -14.43 -3.41
C SER A 107 -7.21 -14.69 -2.69
N SER A 108 -6.29 -13.72 -2.68
CA SER A 108 -4.98 -13.88 -2.02
C SER A 108 -4.95 -13.28 -0.62
N GLN A 109 -3.74 -13.22 -0.07
CA GLN A 109 -3.47 -12.82 1.30
C GLN A 109 -3.14 -11.33 1.45
N THR A 110 -3.13 -10.55 0.37
CA THR A 110 -2.64 -9.17 0.40
C THR A 110 -3.73 -8.15 0.12
N TYR A 111 -3.75 -7.07 0.90
CA TYR A 111 -4.45 -5.83 0.61
C TYR A 111 -3.44 -4.71 0.38
N LEU A 112 -3.55 -3.98 -0.71
CA LEU A 112 -2.70 -2.85 -1.05
C LEU A 112 -3.57 -1.61 -1.10
N THR A 113 -3.23 -0.59 -0.33
CA THR A 113 -4.01 0.65 -0.27
C THR A 113 -3.10 1.83 0.04
N ASP A 114 -3.61 3.04 -0.11
CA ASP A 114 -2.87 4.28 0.11
C ASP A 114 -3.70 5.27 0.92
N ILE A 115 -3.01 6.09 1.72
CA ILE A 115 -3.64 7.20 2.45
C ILE A 115 -4.30 8.16 1.45
N PHE A 116 -3.61 8.50 0.37
CA PHE A 116 -4.09 9.43 -0.64
C PHE A 116 -4.29 8.75 -2.00
N PRO A 117 -5.52 8.75 -2.55
CA PRO A 117 -5.86 7.90 -3.70
C PRO A 117 -5.52 8.51 -5.07
N MET A 118 -5.19 9.80 -5.16
CA MET A 118 -4.87 10.43 -6.45
C MET A 118 -3.53 9.92 -7.01
N PRO A 119 -3.51 9.32 -8.21
CA PRO A 119 -2.33 8.67 -8.75
C PRO A 119 -1.29 9.68 -9.20
N LYS A 120 -0.01 9.45 -8.88
CA LYS A 120 1.07 10.29 -9.42
C LYS A 120 2.40 9.58 -9.44
N TYR A 121 3.33 10.14 -10.19
CA TYR A 121 4.61 9.50 -10.45
C TYR A 121 5.58 9.60 -9.26
N GLY A 122 5.79 10.80 -8.73
CA GLY A 122 6.71 11.08 -7.64
C GLY A 122 6.08 11.90 -6.53
N ILE A 123 6.60 11.76 -5.31
CA ILE A 123 6.10 12.42 -4.10
C ILE A 123 5.98 13.96 -4.24
N ASN A 124 6.87 14.56 -5.03
CA ASN A 124 6.94 16.01 -5.28
C ASN A 124 6.12 16.46 -6.50
N ASP A 125 5.55 15.53 -7.27
CA ASP A 125 4.71 15.86 -8.41
C ASP A 125 3.32 16.30 -7.89
N TRP A 126 2.79 17.37 -8.50
CA TRP A 126 1.45 17.86 -8.18
C TRP A 126 0.68 18.38 -9.40
N PRO A 127 0.18 17.46 -10.25
CA PRO A 127 -0.52 17.80 -11.49
C PRO A 127 -1.98 18.27 -11.27
N TYR A 128 -2.48 18.17 -10.04
CA TYR A 128 -3.89 18.40 -9.71
C TYR A 128 -4.18 19.81 -9.19
N GLN A 129 -3.35 20.79 -9.55
CA GLN A 129 -3.48 22.16 -9.03
C GLN A 129 -4.82 22.82 -9.40
N HIS A 130 -5.33 22.52 -10.59
CA HIS A 130 -6.61 23.04 -11.06
C HIS A 130 -7.83 22.43 -10.32
N ILE A 131 -7.67 21.25 -9.71
CA ILE A 131 -8.76 20.54 -9.01
C ILE A 131 -8.74 20.86 -7.50
N PHE A 132 -7.55 20.83 -6.89
CA PHE A 132 -7.42 20.86 -5.44
C PHE A 132 -6.54 22.01 -4.91
N GLY A 133 -6.01 22.87 -5.78
CA GLY A 133 -5.05 23.90 -5.39
C GLY A 133 -3.70 23.28 -5.04
N THR A 134 -3.17 23.55 -3.86
CA THR A 134 -1.87 23.01 -3.44
C THR A 134 -1.98 21.57 -2.94
N GLN A 135 -0.88 20.82 -2.99
CA GLN A 135 -0.81 19.47 -2.41
C GLN A 135 -1.16 19.44 -0.92
N LYS A 136 -0.80 20.51 -0.18
CA LYS A 136 -1.17 20.67 1.22
C LYS A 136 -2.70 20.76 1.38
N GLN A 137 -3.37 21.61 0.61
CA GLN A 137 -4.82 21.76 0.63
C GLN A 137 -5.54 20.46 0.28
N TYR A 138 -5.04 19.73 -0.73
CA TYR A 138 -5.54 18.40 -1.05
C TYR A 138 -5.45 17.45 0.15
N ARG A 139 -4.28 17.33 0.77
CA ARG A 139 -4.09 16.42 1.90
C ARG A 139 -4.98 16.80 3.09
N GLU A 140 -5.06 18.09 3.42
CA GLU A 140 -5.93 18.59 4.51
C GLU A 140 -7.41 18.30 4.24
N LYS A 141 -7.85 18.44 2.98
CA LYS A 141 -9.23 18.19 2.58
C LYS A 141 -9.58 16.69 2.59
N ILE A 142 -8.69 15.85 2.05
CA ILE A 142 -8.98 14.45 1.76
C ILE A 142 -8.63 13.53 2.93
N PHE A 143 -7.66 13.89 3.75
CA PHE A 143 -7.17 13.00 4.82
C PHE A 143 -8.25 12.54 5.81
N PRO A 144 -9.15 13.40 6.34
CA PRO A 144 -10.12 12.95 7.35
C PRO A 144 -11.02 11.80 6.86
N GLU A 145 -11.54 11.91 5.63
CA GLU A 145 -12.38 10.88 5.03
C GLU A 145 -11.58 9.60 4.74
N ARG A 146 -10.36 9.73 4.21
CA ARG A 146 -9.49 8.58 3.93
C ARG A 146 -9.04 7.86 5.19
N ALA A 147 -8.76 8.58 6.27
CA ALA A 147 -8.42 7.98 7.55
C ALA A 147 -9.57 7.15 8.09
N ASN A 148 -10.80 7.67 8.03
CA ASN A 148 -12.00 6.93 8.43
C ASN A 148 -12.20 5.68 7.56
N LEU A 149 -12.10 5.79 6.23
CA LEU A 149 -12.25 4.64 5.33
C LEU A 149 -11.24 3.53 5.61
N LEU A 150 -9.98 3.88 5.90
CA LEU A 150 -8.94 2.90 6.25
C LEU A 150 -9.17 2.27 7.62
N ALA A 151 -9.54 3.07 8.62
CA ALA A 151 -9.86 2.58 9.97
C ALA A 151 -11.10 1.67 9.96
N GLU A 152 -12.13 2.02 9.19
CA GLU A 152 -13.33 1.20 8.98
C GLU A 152 -13.02 -0.08 8.23
N ALA A 153 -12.19 -0.02 7.18
CA ALA A 153 -11.73 -1.21 6.47
C ALA A 153 -11.00 -2.16 7.43
N TYR A 154 -10.12 -1.65 8.28
CA TYR A 154 -9.45 -2.48 9.28
C TYR A 154 -10.46 -3.04 10.28
N SER A 155 -11.36 -2.19 10.80
CA SER A 155 -12.37 -2.55 11.78
C SER A 155 -13.33 -3.64 11.30
N SER A 156 -13.71 -3.61 10.02
CA SER A 156 -14.62 -4.56 9.37
C SER A 156 -13.94 -5.81 8.82
N ALA A 157 -12.61 -5.81 8.66
CA ALA A 157 -11.86 -6.98 8.21
C ALA A 157 -12.09 -8.18 9.14
N ASN A 158 -12.46 -9.31 8.55
CA ASN A 158 -12.65 -10.58 9.23
C ASN A 158 -12.18 -11.74 8.33
N PRO A 159 -11.10 -12.46 8.71
CA PRO A 159 -10.25 -12.22 9.87
C PRO A 159 -9.51 -10.87 9.80
N LYS A 160 -8.99 -10.40 10.94
CA LYS A 160 -8.06 -9.25 10.98
C LYS A 160 -6.76 -9.61 10.26
N PRO A 161 -6.08 -8.65 9.62
CA PRO A 161 -4.74 -8.89 9.10
C PRO A 161 -3.78 -9.26 10.24
N GLU A 162 -2.84 -10.15 10.00
CA GLU A 162 -1.76 -10.43 10.96
C GLU A 162 -0.72 -9.31 10.93
N PHE A 163 -0.49 -8.71 9.76
CA PHE A 163 0.50 -7.66 9.57
C PHE A 163 -0.07 -6.47 8.81
N VAL A 164 0.06 -5.28 9.38
CA VAL A 164 -0.21 -4.01 8.70
C VAL A 164 1.10 -3.25 8.54
N ILE A 165 1.62 -3.20 7.32
CA ILE A 165 2.92 -2.62 7.00
C ILE A 165 2.69 -1.33 6.23
N SER A 166 2.81 -0.22 6.95
CA SER A 166 2.71 1.12 6.40
C SER A 166 4.10 1.64 6.03
N TYR A 167 4.24 2.25 4.86
CA TYR A 167 5.56 2.68 4.37
C TYR A 167 5.58 4.14 3.92
N GLY A 168 6.77 4.75 4.03
CA GLY A 168 7.01 6.14 3.68
C GLY A 168 7.23 7.02 4.91
N LYS A 169 8.49 7.25 5.27
CA LYS A 169 8.87 7.93 6.53
C LYS A 169 8.25 9.32 6.70
N THR A 170 8.14 10.10 5.64
CA THR A 170 7.53 11.43 5.67
C THR A 170 6.02 11.41 5.91
N PHE A 171 5.37 10.23 5.88
CA PHE A 171 3.94 10.05 6.12
C PHE A 171 3.63 9.27 7.40
N TRP A 172 4.63 8.94 8.22
CA TRP A 172 4.39 8.23 9.47
C TRP A 172 3.38 8.93 10.39
N GLU A 173 3.33 10.27 10.38
CA GLU A 173 2.32 11.01 11.14
C GLU A 173 0.89 10.75 10.63
N TYR A 174 0.69 10.63 9.33
CA TYR A 174 -0.62 10.28 8.77
C TYR A 174 -0.98 8.84 9.12
N HIS A 175 -0.05 7.89 8.98
CA HIS A 175 -0.27 6.49 9.35
C HIS A 175 -0.65 6.35 10.83
N ARG A 176 0.04 7.06 11.73
CA ARG A 176 -0.33 7.10 13.16
C ARG A 176 -1.72 7.68 13.41
N LYS A 177 -2.16 8.65 12.62
CA LYS A 177 -3.52 9.21 12.73
C LYS A 177 -4.59 8.26 12.20
N VAL A 178 -4.27 7.42 11.20
CA VAL A 178 -5.20 6.38 10.72
C VAL A 178 -5.34 5.26 11.76
N PHE A 179 -4.23 4.89 12.38
CA PHE A 179 -4.15 3.83 13.39
C PHE A 179 -3.85 4.41 14.77
N ASP A 180 -4.64 5.41 15.20
CA ASP A 180 -4.43 6.15 16.44
C ASP A 180 -4.68 5.33 17.71
N PHE A 181 -5.33 4.17 17.54
CA PHE A 181 -5.52 3.14 18.55
C PHE A 181 -4.29 2.23 18.74
N VAL A 182 -3.19 2.49 18.02
CA VAL A 182 -1.92 1.75 18.14
C VAL A 182 -0.88 2.61 18.85
N ASP A 183 -0.36 2.12 19.97
CA ASP A 183 0.79 2.72 20.64
C ASP A 183 2.08 2.35 19.90
N PHE A 184 2.55 3.24 19.02
CA PHE A 184 3.76 3.04 18.24
C PHE A 184 5.04 3.36 19.03
N GLU A 185 6.00 2.44 19.02
CA GLU A 185 7.34 2.63 19.59
C GLU A 185 8.44 2.40 18.55
N PRO A 186 9.58 3.12 18.63
CA PRO A 186 10.68 2.94 17.70
C PRO A 186 11.37 1.58 17.89
N ALA A 187 11.76 0.94 16.79
CA ALA A 187 12.56 -0.29 16.79
C ALA A 187 13.56 -0.30 15.62
N LEU A 188 14.43 -1.32 15.59
CA LEU A 188 15.50 -1.48 14.60
C LEU A 188 16.31 -0.19 14.40
N ASP A 189 16.83 0.37 15.50
CA ASP A 189 17.66 1.59 15.49
C ASP A 189 16.90 2.82 14.95
N GLY A 190 15.58 2.86 15.13
CA GLY A 190 14.71 3.95 14.64
C GLY A 190 14.42 3.90 13.14
N ASN A 191 14.73 2.77 12.48
CA ASN A 191 14.37 2.54 11.08
C ASN A 191 12.90 2.13 10.91
N ILE A 192 12.26 1.66 12.00
CA ILE A 192 10.82 1.41 12.04
C ILE A 192 10.20 2.01 13.31
N GLU A 193 8.90 2.19 13.26
CA GLU A 193 8.04 2.20 14.46
C GLU A 193 7.10 1.01 14.38
N TRP A 194 6.68 0.47 15.52
CA TRP A 194 5.79 -0.68 15.54
C TRP A 194 4.85 -0.62 16.75
N GLY A 195 3.74 -1.35 16.67
CA GLY A 195 2.83 -1.59 17.78
C GLY A 195 2.03 -2.85 17.52
N ARG A 196 1.23 -3.28 18.50
CA ARG A 196 0.39 -4.47 18.37
C ARG A 196 -0.97 -4.24 18.98
N VAL A 197 -2.00 -4.68 18.27
CA VAL A 197 -3.38 -4.71 18.75
C VAL A 197 -3.91 -6.10 18.48
N ASP A 198 -4.33 -6.79 19.54
CA ASP A 198 -4.70 -8.21 19.51
C ASP A 198 -3.60 -9.07 18.85
N ASN A 199 -3.92 -9.65 17.69
CA ASN A 199 -3.02 -10.49 16.90
C ASN A 199 -2.40 -9.76 15.70
N THR A 200 -2.70 -8.47 15.51
CA THR A 200 -2.18 -7.68 14.40
C THR A 200 -0.93 -6.91 14.82
N VAL A 201 0.17 -7.14 14.10
CA VAL A 201 1.41 -6.36 14.21
C VAL A 201 1.37 -5.22 13.22
N PHE A 202 1.47 -3.99 13.72
CA PHE A 202 1.54 -2.77 12.92
C PHE A 202 3.00 -2.33 12.81
N ILE A 203 3.44 -1.98 11.60
CA ILE A 203 4.79 -1.48 11.35
C ILE A 203 4.74 -0.26 10.45
N LEU A 204 5.44 0.80 10.86
CA LEU A 204 5.79 1.94 10.03
C LEU A 204 7.24 1.79 9.58
N THR A 205 7.49 1.87 8.28
CA THR A 205 8.85 1.73 7.72
C THR A 205 9.13 2.74 6.61
N ASN A 206 10.35 2.75 6.10
CA ASN A 206 10.74 3.57 4.96
C ASN A 206 10.04 3.11 3.68
N PHE A 207 9.96 3.98 2.68
CA PHE A 207 9.44 3.61 1.35
C PHE A 207 10.18 2.38 0.82
N PHE A 208 9.50 1.49 0.09
CA PHE A 208 10.04 0.23 -0.41
C PHE A 208 11.01 0.39 -1.58
N SER A 209 12.14 1.05 -1.31
CA SER A 209 13.25 1.23 -2.22
C SER A 209 14.57 0.95 -1.51
N SER A 210 15.56 0.43 -2.25
CA SER A 210 16.92 0.36 -1.72
C SER A 210 17.51 1.75 -1.44
N ARG A 211 17.05 2.79 -2.15
CA ARG A 211 17.52 4.18 -1.96
C ARG A 211 17.13 4.75 -0.60
N THR A 212 16.10 4.21 0.02
CA THR A 212 15.58 4.58 1.34
C THR A 212 15.99 3.58 2.43
N GLY A 213 16.96 2.71 2.14
CA GLY A 213 17.49 1.73 3.09
C GLY A 213 16.73 0.40 3.18
N VAL A 214 15.64 0.23 2.41
CA VAL A 214 14.86 -1.02 2.38
C VAL A 214 15.53 -2.02 1.40
N THR A 215 16.67 -2.55 1.82
CA THR A 215 17.40 -3.64 1.16
C THR A 215 16.79 -5.01 1.51
N LEU A 216 17.23 -6.08 0.83
CA LEU A 216 16.81 -7.43 1.23
C LEU A 216 17.33 -7.81 2.63
N SER A 217 18.51 -7.33 3.04
CA SER A 217 19.00 -7.54 4.41
C SER A 217 18.15 -6.80 5.45
N PHE A 218 17.62 -5.62 5.12
CA PHE A 218 16.65 -4.94 5.96
C PHE A 218 15.32 -5.69 6.00
N VAL A 219 14.83 -6.20 4.86
CA VAL A 219 13.62 -7.04 4.81
C VAL A 219 13.77 -8.27 5.71
N ASP A 220 14.94 -8.91 5.73
CA ASP A 220 15.24 -10.04 6.62
C ASP A 220 15.01 -9.66 8.08
N ARG A 221 15.70 -8.60 8.55
CA ARG A 221 15.59 -8.08 9.92
C ARG A 221 14.17 -7.63 10.26
N LEU A 222 13.49 -7.00 9.31
CA LEU A 222 12.10 -6.54 9.46
C LEU A 222 11.16 -7.72 9.70
N CYS A 223 11.30 -8.79 8.91
CA CYS A 223 10.42 -9.95 9.00
C CYS A 223 10.72 -10.79 10.25
N GLU A 224 11.99 -11.00 10.58
CA GLU A 224 12.39 -11.63 11.86
C GLU A 224 11.82 -10.87 13.06
N PHE A 225 11.91 -9.53 13.02
CA PHE A 225 11.31 -8.69 14.04
C PHE A 225 9.79 -8.87 14.10
N ALA A 226 9.09 -8.76 12.98
CA ALA A 226 7.63 -8.89 12.93
C ALA A 226 7.15 -10.25 13.45
N LEU A 227 7.83 -11.34 13.06
CA LEU A 227 7.54 -12.69 13.55
C LEU A 227 7.77 -12.80 15.06
N SER A 228 8.84 -12.19 15.60
CA SER A 228 9.10 -12.17 17.05
C SER A 228 8.02 -11.43 17.87
N LYS A 229 7.19 -10.61 17.22
CA LYS A 229 6.08 -9.85 17.82
C LYS A 229 4.71 -10.45 17.54
N SER A 230 4.63 -11.39 16.60
CA SER A 230 3.41 -12.12 16.34
C SER A 230 3.14 -13.05 17.51
N PRO A 231 1.87 -13.31 17.87
CA PRO A 231 1.57 -14.33 18.86
C PRO A 231 2.20 -15.64 18.38
N ASN A 232 3.02 -16.28 19.21
CA ASN A 232 3.42 -17.66 18.95
C ASN A 232 2.12 -18.46 18.84
N GLU A 233 1.92 -19.19 17.73
CA GLU A 233 0.91 -20.26 17.74
C GLU A 233 1.28 -21.19 18.92
N PRO A 234 0.34 -21.46 19.84
CA PRO A 234 0.57 -22.41 20.92
C PRO A 234 0.86 -23.83 20.39
#